data_AF-M3H4B6-F1
#
_entry.id   AF-M3H4B6-F1
#
_cell.length_a   1.000
_cell.length_b   1.000
_cell.length_c   1.000
_cell.angle_alpha   90.00
_cell.angle_beta   90.00
_cell.angle_gamma   90.00
#
_symmetry.space_group_name_H-M   'P 1'
#
loop_
_entity.id
_entity.type
_entity.pdbx_description
1 polymer ?
#
loop_
_entity_poly.entity_id
_entity_poly.type
_entity_poly.pdbx_seq_one_letter_code
_entity_poly.pdbx_strand_id
1 'polypeptide(L)' 'MSGPGTGLFFCKRIAELHGGSIEIETDRTSGFGVIVRFLREFKLEQL' A
#
# COMPACT_ATOMS: atom_id res chain seq x y z
N MET A 1 16.74 15.73 9.97
CA MET A 1 17.17 14.81 8.90
C MET A 1 15.94 14.24 8.24
N SER A 2 15.84 14.35 6.91
CA SER A 2 14.71 13.80 6.15
C SER A 2 15.12 12.44 5.58
N GLY A 3 14.29 11.42 5.78
CA GLY A 3 14.49 10.12 5.13
C GLY A 3 14.24 10.20 3.61
N PRO A 4 14.60 9.17 2.85
CA PRO A 4 14.54 9.17 1.38
C PRO A 4 13.10 9.15 0.79
N GLY A 5 12.06 9.10 1.62
CA GLY A 5 10.67 9.08 1.15
C GLY A 5 10.22 7.77 0.49
N THR A 6 10.98 6.67 0.65
CA THR A 6 10.75 5.40 -0.05
C THR A 6 9.79 4.45 0.66
N GLY A 7 9.32 4.77 1.87
CA GLY A 7 8.45 3.87 2.65
C GLY A 7 7.20 3.44 1.89
N LEU A 8 6.45 4.40 1.32
CA LEU A 8 5.24 4.11 0.55
C LEU A 8 5.50 3.40 -0.77
N PHE A 9 6.67 3.62 -1.38
CA PHE A 9 7.08 2.87 -2.57
C PHE A 9 7.16 1.37 -2.28
N PHE A 10 7.77 0.98 -1.17
CA PHE A 10 7.83 -0.43 -0.77
C PHE A 10 6.47 -0.98 -0.35
N CYS A 11 5.66 -0.22 0.40
CA CYS A 11 4.30 -0.65 0.75
C CYS A 11 3.46 -0.93 -0.50
N LYS A 12 3.52 -0.03 -1.50
CA LYS A 12 2.85 -0.23 -2.80
C LYS A 12 3.32 -1.51 -3.47
N ARG A 13 4.63 -1.72 -3.57
CA ARG A 13 5.19 -2.88 -4.25
C ARG A 13 4.78 -4.20 -3.59
N ILE A 14 4.76 -4.24 -2.26
CA ILE A 14 4.32 -5.41 -1.50
C ILE A 14 2.83 -5.67 -1.76
N ALA A 15 1.98 -4.63 -1.71
CA ALA A 15 0.55 -4.77 -1.96
C ALA A 15 0.29 -5.35 -3.37
N GLU A 16 0.94 -4.81 -4.39
CA GLU A 16 0.81 -5.27 -5.78
C GLU A 16 1.24 -6.74 -5.97
N LEU A 17 2.31 -7.18 -5.30
CA LEU A 17 2.76 -8.57 -5.35
C LEU A 17 1.73 -9.55 -4.76
N HIS A 18 0.84 -9.09 -3.89
CA HIS A 18 -0.24 -9.88 -3.31
C HIS A 18 -1.59 -9.67 -4.03
N GLY A 19 -1.57 -9.05 -5.23
CA GLY A 19 -2.79 -8.71 -5.98
C GLY A 19 -3.65 -7.63 -5.31
N GLY A 20 -3.06 -6.88 -4.36
CA GLY A 20 -3.69 -5.79 -3.65
C GLY A 20 -3.41 -4.42 -4.27
N SER A 21 -3.86 -3.37 -3.58
CA SER A 21 -3.68 -1.97 -3.99
C SER A 21 -3.43 -1.06 -2.80
N ILE A 22 -2.94 0.15 -3.08
CA ILE A 22 -2.74 1.23 -2.12
C ILE A 22 -3.50 2.47 -2.60
N GLU A 23 -4.17 3.14 -1.68
CA GLU A 23 -4.90 4.38 -1.89
C GLU A 23 -4.40 5.41 -0.88
N ILE A 24 -4.11 6.62 -1.35
CA ILE A 24 -3.64 7.71 -0.51
C ILE A 24 -4.79 8.70 -0.37
N GLU A 25 -5.22 8.92 0.86
CA GLU A 25 -6.22 9.93 1.18
C GLU A 25 -5.49 11.11 1.83
N THR A 26 -5.63 12.28 1.22
CA THR A 26 -5.13 13.52 1.82
C THR A 26 -6.28 14.49 1.97
N ASP A 27 -6.42 15.03 3.17
CA ASP A 27 -7.35 16.11 3.43
C ASP A 27 -6.66 17.21 4.23
N ARG A 28 -7.02 18.46 3.96
CA ARG A 28 -6.41 19.62 4.60
C ARG A 28 -6.73 19.73 6.09
N THR A 29 -7.78 19.04 6.56
CA THR A 29 -8.19 19.00 7.97
C THR A 29 -7.82 17.68 8.64
N SER A 30 -7.89 16.56 7.93
CA SER A 30 -7.66 15.20 8.47
C SER A 30 -6.20 14.75 8.38
N GLY A 31 -5.36 15.42 7.60
CA GLY A 31 -3.97 15.06 7.39
C GLY A 31 -3.79 13.99 6.30
N PHE A 32 -3.01 12.96 6.60
CA PHE A 32 -2.56 11.96 5.64
C PHE A 32 -3.00 10.56 6.07
N GLY A 33 -3.75 9.88 5.20
CA GLY A 33 -4.21 8.51 5.36
C GLY A 33 -3.70 7.61 4.23
N VAL A 34 -3.51 6.34 4.54
CA VAL A 34 -3.13 5.31 3.56
C VAL A 34 -4.02 4.10 3.78
N ILE A 35 -4.72 3.69 2.74
CA ILE A 35 -5.54 2.48 2.75
C ILE A 35 -4.85 1.44 1.89
N VAL A 36 -4.60 0.26 2.47
CA VAL A 36 -4.05 -0.90 1.75
C VAL A 36 -5.16 -1.94 1.63
N ARG A 37 -5.46 -2.38 0.41
CA ARG A 37 -6.52 -3.35 0.12
C ARG A 37 -5.92 -4.63 -0.40
N PHE A 38 -6.41 -5.75 0.09
CA PHE A 38 -6.03 -7.09 -0.35
C PHE A 38 -7.28 -7.87 -0.76
N LEU A 39 -7.10 -8.87 -1.62
CA LEU A 39 -8.13 -9.85 -1.90
C LEU A 39 -8.45 -10.63 -0.62
N ARG A 40 -9.73 -10.91 -0.38
CA ARG A 40 -10.19 -11.67 0.79
C ARG A 40 -9.62 -13.09 0.81
N GLU A 41 -9.44 -13.69 -0.37
CA GLU A 41 -8.92 -15.03 -0.54
C GLU A 41 -7.60 -14.97 -1.30
N PHE A 42 -6.55 -15.49 -0.67
CA PHE A 42 -5.25 -15.61 -1.28
C PHE A 42 -5.21 -16.88 -2.13
N LYS A 43 -5.05 -16.73 -3.45
CA LYS A 43 -4.76 -17.86 -4.34
C LYS A 43 -3.24 -18.01 -4.42
N LEU A 44 -2.68 -18.93 -3.63
CA LEU A 44 -1.32 -19.38 -3.84
C LEU A 44 -1.32 -20.26 -5.10
N GLU A 45 -0.90 -19.72 -6.25
CA GLU A 45 -0.54 -20.57 -7.38
C GLU A 45 0.72 -21.35 -6.97
N GLN A 46 0.53 -22.62 -6.60
CA GLN A 46 1.63 -23.55 -6.38
C GLN A 46 2.26 -23.87 -7.74
N LEU A 47 3.49 -23.39 -7.94
CA LEU A 47 4.40 -23.83 -9.00
C LEU A 47 4.90 -25.26 -8.73
#